data_AF-A0A7K2VD06-F1
#
_entry.id   AF-A0A7K2VD06-F1
#
_cell.length_a   1.000
_cell.length_b   1.000
_cell.length_c   1.000
_cell.angle_alpha   90.00
_cell.angle_beta   90.00
_cell.angle_gamma   90.00
#
_symmetry.space_group_name_H-M   'P 1'
#
loop_
_entity.id
_entity.type
_entity.pdbx_description
1 polymer ?
#
loop_
_entity_poly.entity_id
_entity_poly.type
_entity_poly.pdbx_seq_one_letter_code
_entity_poly.pdbx_strand_id
1 'polypeptide(L)'
;MTDAATMAGLDPATLTDVLRLAGSPGFDRIQDQIRRTGGCTDPIRLTGTTVTRDTATGHVLHHYSTNAEPGGVLRLACGNRRASRCPACAWTYAGDTYHLIRAGLVGDPTKGTPHTIRDHPRVFATLTAPSFGPVHNRPGTRPCRCGTRHSEDAPELGTPLDPESYDYAGAVLWNNHASDLWR
;
A
#
# COMPACT_ATOMS: atom_id res chain seq x y z
N MET A 1 32.07 -26.89 -12.91
CA MET A 1 30.97 -26.17 -13.59
C MET A 1 31.47 -24.79 -13.91
N THR A 2 31.80 -24.56 -15.17
CA THR A 2 32.41 -23.30 -15.62
C THR A 2 31.28 -22.31 -15.84
N ASP A 3 31.17 -21.33 -14.95
CA ASP A 3 30.20 -20.25 -15.04
C ASP A 3 30.63 -19.31 -16.18
N ALA A 4 30.18 -19.62 -17.40
CA ALA A 4 30.38 -18.75 -18.54
C ALA A 4 29.40 -17.58 -18.43
N ALA A 5 29.71 -16.63 -17.53
CA ALA A 5 29.05 -15.34 -17.51
C ALA A 5 29.26 -14.70 -18.88
N THR A 6 28.17 -14.38 -19.58
CA THR A 6 28.21 -13.61 -20.83
C THR A 6 28.71 -12.19 -20.57
N MET A 7 29.03 -11.39 -21.61
CA MET A 7 29.59 -10.03 -21.44
C MET A 7 28.73 -9.08 -20.55
N ALA A 8 27.48 -9.44 -20.27
CA ALA A 8 26.58 -8.71 -19.38
C ALA A 8 26.59 -9.21 -17.91
N GLY A 9 27.45 -10.16 -17.55
CA GLY A 9 27.47 -10.78 -16.22
C GLY A 9 26.27 -11.69 -15.93
N LEU A 10 25.53 -12.09 -16.96
CA LEU A 10 24.36 -12.96 -16.85
C LEU A 10 24.74 -14.41 -17.15
N ASP A 11 24.19 -15.33 -16.38
CA ASP A 11 24.24 -16.75 -16.69
C ASP A 11 23.45 -17.05 -17.99
N PRO A 12 23.73 -18.17 -18.67
CA PRO A 12 23.12 -18.48 -19.96
C PRO A 12 21.59 -18.57 -19.95
N ALA A 13 20.98 -19.03 -18.86
CA ALA A 13 19.53 -19.14 -18.77
C ALA A 13 18.90 -17.75 -18.66
N THR A 14 19.44 -16.90 -17.78
CA THR A 14 18.98 -15.51 -17.65
C THR A 14 19.17 -14.73 -18.95
N LEU A 15 20.30 -14.88 -19.64
CA LEU A 15 20.51 -14.24 -20.94
C LEU A 15 19.45 -14.70 -21.96
N THR A 16 19.17 -15.99 -22.03
CA THR A 16 18.16 -16.54 -22.94
C THR A 16 16.78 -15.97 -22.66
N ASP A 17 16.39 -15.85 -21.39
CA ASP A 17 15.10 -15.27 -21.01
C ASP A 17 15.03 -13.77 -21.32
N VAL A 18 16.12 -13.02 -21.12
CA VAL A 18 16.19 -11.60 -21.50
C VAL A 18 16.05 -11.44 -23.01
N LEU A 19 16.73 -12.26 -23.81
CA LEU A 19 16.61 -12.23 -25.27
C LEU A 19 15.20 -12.61 -25.74
N ARG A 20 14.56 -13.60 -25.10
CA ARG A 20 13.17 -13.96 -25.38
C ARG A 20 12.21 -12.82 -25.05
N LEU A 21 12.43 -12.13 -23.92
CA LEU A 21 11.64 -10.96 -23.54
C LEU A 21 11.82 -9.81 -24.53
N ALA A 22 13.07 -9.51 -24.91
CA ALA A 22 13.40 -8.46 -25.87
C ALA A 22 12.80 -8.71 -27.25
N GLY A 23 12.71 -9.98 -27.67
CA GLY A 23 12.07 -10.38 -28.92
C GLY A 23 10.54 -10.55 -28.84
N SER A 24 9.91 -10.30 -27.69
CA SER A 24 8.48 -10.55 -27.51
C SER A 24 7.59 -9.51 -28.19
N PRO A 25 6.43 -9.91 -28.75
CA PRO A 25 5.43 -8.97 -29.24
C PRO A 25 4.99 -8.03 -28.11
N GLY A 26 4.97 -6.73 -28.37
CA GLY A 26 4.60 -5.73 -27.37
C GLY A 26 5.70 -5.43 -26.35
N PHE A 27 6.97 -5.70 -26.67
CA PHE A 27 8.12 -5.40 -25.81
C PHE A 27 8.12 -3.97 -25.26
N ASP A 28 7.80 -2.95 -26.07
CA ASP A 28 7.72 -1.55 -25.60
C ASP A 28 6.72 -1.40 -24.45
N ARG A 29 5.56 -2.05 -24.58
CA ARG A 29 4.52 -2.01 -23.54
C ARG A 29 4.96 -2.77 -22.28
N ILE A 30 5.66 -3.89 -22.43
CA ILE A 30 6.27 -4.63 -21.32
C ILE A 30 7.29 -3.75 -20.59
N GLN A 31 8.17 -3.08 -21.34
CA GLN A 31 9.17 -2.18 -20.81
C GLN A 31 8.53 -1.01 -20.04
N ASP A 32 7.43 -0.45 -20.56
CA ASP A 32 6.67 0.57 -19.86
C ASP A 32 6.04 0.06 -18.55
N GLN A 33 5.49 -1.16 -18.55
CA GLN A 33 4.99 -1.76 -17.31
C GLN A 33 6.12 -1.96 -16.29
N ILE A 34 7.29 -2.45 -16.72
CA ILE A 34 8.46 -2.63 -15.84
C ILE A 34 8.94 -1.29 -15.26
N ARG A 35 8.98 -0.23 -16.07
CA ARG A 35 9.33 1.11 -15.60
C ARG A 35 8.32 1.63 -14.57
N ARG A 36 7.03 1.45 -14.83
CA ARG A 36 5.95 1.89 -13.92
C ARG A 36 5.90 1.12 -12.60
N THR A 37 6.30 -0.15 -12.57
CA THR A 37 6.40 -0.90 -11.32
C THR A 37 7.62 -0.51 -10.48
N GLY A 38 8.60 0.19 -11.06
CA GLY A 38 9.70 0.84 -10.34
C GLY A 38 10.59 -0.12 -9.54
N GLY A 39 10.74 -1.37 -10.00
CA GLY A 39 11.53 -2.39 -9.29
C GLY A 39 10.79 -3.09 -8.16
N CYS A 40 9.45 -3.00 -8.11
CA CYS A 40 8.63 -3.76 -7.17
C CYS A 40 8.95 -5.27 -7.21
N THR A 41 9.21 -5.85 -6.05
CA THR A 41 9.59 -7.27 -5.90
C THR A 41 8.46 -8.23 -6.23
N ASP A 42 7.22 -7.90 -5.88
CA ASP A 42 6.03 -8.73 -6.14
C ASP A 42 4.86 -7.89 -6.65
N PRO A 43 4.86 -7.48 -7.94
CA PRO A 43 3.84 -6.62 -8.51
C PRO A 43 2.44 -7.26 -8.50
N ILE A 44 1.42 -6.48 -8.18
CA ILE A 44 0.01 -6.89 -8.28
C ILE A 44 -0.34 -7.07 -9.75
N ARG A 45 -0.94 -8.21 -10.08
CA ARG A 45 -1.39 -8.56 -11.43
C ARG A 45 -2.88 -8.33 -11.55
N LEU A 46 -3.27 -7.38 -12.39
CA LEU A 46 -4.66 -7.07 -12.65
C LEU A 46 -5.11 -7.64 -14.01
N THR A 47 -6.31 -8.18 -14.04
CA THR A 47 -7.04 -8.59 -15.25
C THR A 47 -8.43 -7.96 -15.21
N GLY A 48 -8.90 -7.45 -16.35
CA GLY A 48 -10.25 -6.89 -16.45
C GLY A 48 -10.37 -5.72 -17.41
N THR A 49 -11.45 -4.96 -17.24
CA THR A 49 -11.78 -3.80 -18.06
C THR A 49 -12.22 -2.64 -17.18
N THR A 50 -12.02 -1.42 -17.66
CA THR A 50 -12.61 -0.22 -17.06
C THR A 50 -13.23 0.64 -18.15
N VAL A 51 -14.38 1.23 -17.84
CA VAL A 51 -15.11 2.12 -18.73
C VAL A 51 -15.47 3.38 -17.97
N THR A 52 -14.94 4.51 -18.43
CA THR A 52 -15.32 5.83 -17.92
C THR A 52 -16.43 6.37 -18.81
N ARG A 53 -17.56 6.72 -18.20
CA ARG A 53 -18.72 7.30 -18.88
C ARG A 53 -18.99 8.70 -18.38
N ASP A 54 -19.41 9.57 -19.28
CA ASP A 54 -19.96 10.87 -18.92
C ASP A 54 -21.25 10.67 -18.11
N THR A 55 -21.36 11.36 -16.97
CA THR A 55 -22.45 11.13 -16.01
C THR A 55 -23.79 11.68 -16.50
N ALA A 56 -23.78 12.75 -17.30
CA ALA A 56 -24.99 13.40 -17.79
C ALA A 56 -25.57 12.71 -19.04
N THR A 57 -24.70 12.28 -19.95
CA THR A 57 -25.08 11.76 -21.28
C THR A 57 -24.89 10.25 -21.42
N GLY A 58 -24.15 9.60 -20.52
CA GLY A 58 -23.83 8.17 -20.59
C GLY A 58 -22.80 7.77 -21.65
N HIS A 59 -22.26 8.73 -22.41
CA HIS A 59 -21.26 8.49 -23.45
C HIS A 59 -19.97 7.89 -22.87
N VAL A 60 -19.37 6.93 -23.57
CA VAL A 60 -18.07 6.37 -23.19
C VAL A 60 -16.97 7.37 -23.51
N LEU A 61 -16.30 7.87 -22.47
CA LEU A 61 -15.16 8.76 -22.58
C LEU A 61 -13.85 7.96 -22.71
N HIS A 62 -13.76 6.83 -21.99
CA HIS A 62 -12.58 5.99 -22.00
C HIS A 62 -12.97 4.52 -21.82
N HIS A 63 -12.30 3.64 -22.54
CA HIS A 63 -12.39 2.20 -22.37
C HIS A 63 -10.99 1.61 -22.36
N TYR A 64 -10.69 0.78 -21.36
CA TYR A 64 -9.43 0.08 -21.23
C TYR A 64 -9.70 -1.40 -20.93
N SER A 65 -8.92 -2.30 -21.53
CA SER A 65 -9.01 -3.74 -21.32
C SER A 65 -7.61 -4.34 -21.25
N THR A 66 -7.38 -5.20 -20.26
CA THR A 66 -6.11 -5.93 -20.16
C THR A 66 -5.94 -7.00 -21.24
N ASN A 67 -6.97 -7.29 -22.05
CA ASN A 67 -6.85 -8.17 -23.21
C ASN A 67 -5.86 -7.62 -24.26
N ALA A 68 -5.67 -6.30 -24.28
CA ALA A 68 -4.68 -5.64 -25.13
C ALA A 68 -3.29 -5.53 -24.48
N GLU A 69 -3.14 -5.94 -23.22
CA GLU A 69 -1.86 -5.93 -22.52
C GLU A 69 -1.04 -7.18 -22.83
N PRO A 70 0.30 -7.08 -22.88
CA PRO A 70 1.17 -8.25 -23.01
C PRO A 70 0.91 -9.29 -21.91
N GLY A 71 0.49 -10.48 -22.34
CA GLY A 71 0.11 -11.57 -21.45
C GLY A 71 -1.24 -11.37 -20.74
N GLY A 72 -2.10 -10.47 -21.21
CA GLY A 72 -3.45 -10.27 -20.69
C GLY A 72 -3.52 -9.55 -19.35
N VAL A 73 -2.40 -8.99 -18.86
CA VAL A 73 -2.22 -8.54 -17.47
C VAL A 73 -1.58 -7.15 -17.42
N LEU A 74 -2.14 -6.29 -16.56
CA LEU A 74 -1.51 -5.06 -16.11
C LEU A 74 -0.79 -5.29 -14.77
N ARG A 75 0.49 -4.93 -14.69
CA ARG A 75 1.26 -5.01 -13.45
C ARG A 75 1.30 -3.65 -12.74
N LEU A 76 0.98 -3.65 -11.45
CA LEU A 76 1.09 -2.48 -10.57
C LEU A 76 2.09 -2.75 -9.44
N ALA A 77 2.79 -1.71 -9.00
CA ALA A 77 3.62 -1.80 -7.79
C ALA A 77 2.75 -2.20 -6.59
N CYS A 78 3.28 -3.04 -5.70
CA CYS A 78 2.51 -3.60 -4.58
C CYS A 78 2.20 -2.59 -3.47
N GLY A 79 2.90 -1.45 -3.45
CA GLY A 79 2.72 -0.41 -2.44
C GLY A 79 3.11 -0.85 -1.01
N ASN A 80 3.79 -1.99 -0.86
CA ASN A 80 4.15 -2.48 0.47
C ASN A 80 5.21 -1.56 1.10
N ARG A 81 4.86 -0.97 2.25
CA ARG A 81 5.74 -0.06 3.01
C ARG A 81 6.86 -0.76 3.80
N ARG A 82 6.87 -2.09 3.87
CA ARG A 82 7.89 -2.85 4.62
C ARG A 82 9.07 -3.16 3.71
N ALA A 83 10.25 -2.60 4.02
CA ALA A 83 11.48 -2.86 3.27
C ALA A 83 11.85 -4.35 3.24
N SER A 84 11.51 -5.11 4.28
CA SER A 84 11.68 -6.57 4.35
C SER A 84 10.77 -7.36 3.40
N ARG A 85 9.76 -6.73 2.78
CA ARG A 85 8.84 -7.36 1.82
C ARG A 85 9.04 -6.82 0.41
N CYS A 86 9.23 -5.51 0.27
CA CYS A 86 9.52 -4.88 -1.02
C CYS A 86 10.41 -3.65 -0.80
N PRO A 87 11.74 -3.77 -1.00
CA PRO A 87 12.67 -2.64 -0.80
C PRO A 87 12.33 -1.42 -1.66
N ALA A 88 11.97 -1.64 -2.94
CA ALA A 88 11.69 -0.55 -3.88
C ALA A 88 10.44 0.26 -3.49
N CYS A 89 9.31 -0.40 -3.23
CA CYS A 89 8.08 0.29 -2.81
C CYS A 89 8.24 0.99 -1.46
N ALA A 90 8.95 0.36 -0.52
CA ALA A 90 9.21 0.95 0.79
C ALA A 90 10.10 2.21 0.68
N TRP A 91 11.09 2.22 -0.23
CA TRP A 91 11.94 3.38 -0.48
C TRP A 91 11.14 4.58 -1.01
N THR A 92 10.32 4.36 -2.04
CA THR A 92 9.43 5.42 -2.57
C THR A 92 8.51 5.97 -1.48
N TYR A 93 7.85 5.08 -0.73
CA TYR A 93 6.99 5.48 0.39
C TYR A 93 7.73 6.31 1.45
N ALA A 94 8.94 5.91 1.82
CA ALA A 94 9.75 6.65 2.79
C ALA A 94 10.14 8.04 2.28
N GLY A 95 10.50 8.15 1.00
CA GLY A 95 10.80 9.42 0.34
C GLY A 95 9.58 10.36 0.30
N ASP A 96 8.42 9.85 -0.09
CA ASP A 96 7.16 10.61 -0.10
C ASP A 96 6.80 11.10 1.30
N THR A 97 6.89 10.20 2.29
CA THR A 97 6.63 10.53 3.70
C THR A 97 7.60 11.59 4.22
N TYR A 98 8.89 11.48 3.89
CA TYR A 98 9.88 12.50 4.23
C TYR A 98 9.51 13.87 3.67
N HIS A 99 9.13 13.92 2.39
CA HIS A 99 8.75 15.17 1.73
C HIS A 99 7.48 15.79 2.30
N LEU A 100 6.50 14.97 2.71
CA LEU A 100 5.29 15.43 3.40
C LEU A 100 5.62 16.00 4.78
N ILE A 101 6.35 15.25 5.61
CA ILE A 101 6.74 15.68 6.97
C ILE A 101 7.59 16.94 6.90
N ARG A 102 8.60 16.99 6.03
CA ARG A 102 9.47 18.17 5.88
C ARG A 102 8.65 19.41 5.50
N ALA A 103 7.76 19.31 4.52
CA ALA A 103 6.89 20.43 4.14
C ALA A 103 6.05 20.92 5.33
N GLY A 104 5.45 19.99 6.09
CA GLY A 104 4.68 20.32 7.29
C GLY A 104 5.49 20.84 8.49
N LEU A 105 6.82 20.71 8.49
CA LEU A 105 7.68 21.21 9.57
C LEU A 105 8.32 22.56 9.28
N VAL A 106 8.75 22.80 8.03
CA VAL A 106 9.51 24.01 7.65
C VAL A 106 8.81 24.89 6.61
N GLY A 107 7.67 24.44 6.07
CA GLY A 107 7.01 25.04 4.93
C GLY A 107 7.65 24.64 3.58
N ASP A 108 6.82 24.59 2.56
CA ASP A 108 7.19 24.34 1.17
C ASP A 108 6.13 25.02 0.26
N PRO A 109 6.34 26.28 -0.16
CA PRO A 109 5.37 27.02 -0.96
C PRO A 109 5.04 26.34 -2.30
N THR A 110 5.96 25.53 -2.85
CA THR A 110 5.71 24.77 -4.09
C THR A 110 4.67 23.66 -3.90
N LYS A 111 4.44 23.25 -2.65
CA LYS A 111 3.42 22.28 -2.22
C LYS A 111 2.25 22.94 -1.49
N GLY A 112 2.14 24.27 -1.54
CA GLY A 112 1.06 25.03 -0.90
C GLY A 112 1.21 25.18 0.61
N THR A 113 2.36 24.88 1.20
CA THR A 113 2.58 25.05 2.65
C THR A 113 3.44 26.29 2.94
N PRO A 114 2.90 27.34 3.59
CA PRO A 114 3.66 28.56 3.85
C PRO A 114 4.77 28.35 4.89
N HIS A 115 5.82 29.17 4.84
CA HIS A 115 6.93 29.09 5.80
C HIS A 115 6.54 29.45 7.24
N THR A 116 5.43 30.17 7.42
CA THR A 116 4.87 30.50 8.74
C THR A 116 4.49 29.25 9.55
N ILE A 117 4.34 28.09 8.91
CA ILE A 117 4.11 26.81 9.60
C ILE A 117 5.19 26.51 10.64
N ARG A 118 6.43 26.94 10.39
CA ARG A 118 7.54 26.73 11.33
C ARG A 118 7.34 27.46 12.68
N ASP A 119 6.50 28.49 12.70
CA ASP A 119 6.26 29.34 13.86
C ASP A 119 5.15 28.76 14.77
N HIS A 120 4.36 27.79 14.27
CA HIS A 120 3.35 27.09 15.06
C HIS A 120 3.97 26.00 15.96
N PRO A 121 3.39 25.74 17.14
CA PRO A 121 3.76 24.59 17.97
C PRO A 121 3.58 23.28 17.21
N ARG A 122 4.57 22.38 17.33
CA ARG A 122 4.53 21.04 16.76
C ARG A 122 4.21 20.05 17.85
N VAL A 123 3.16 19.25 17.66
CA VAL A 123 2.75 18.22 18.60
C VAL A 123 2.87 16.84 17.96
N PHE A 124 3.45 15.91 18.69
CA PHE A 124 3.32 14.49 18.37
C PHE A 124 2.19 13.93 19.24
N ALA A 125 0.98 13.94 18.69
CA ALA A 125 -0.23 13.55 19.41
C ALA A 125 -0.62 12.10 19.06
N THR A 126 -0.86 11.29 20.08
CA THR A 126 -1.53 10.00 19.94
C THR A 126 -2.96 10.15 20.41
N LEU A 127 -3.91 9.92 19.50
CA LEU A 127 -5.34 9.94 19.81
C LEU A 127 -5.82 8.50 19.91
N THR A 128 -6.41 8.14 21.04
CA THR A 128 -7.01 6.82 21.25
C THR A 128 -8.51 6.93 21.02
N ALA A 129 -9.06 6.01 20.23
CA ALA A 129 -10.49 5.89 20.04
C ALA A 129 -11.21 5.69 21.40
N PRO A 130 -12.49 6.09 21.51
CA PRO A 130 -13.29 5.66 22.65
C PRO A 130 -13.42 4.13 22.69
N SER A 131 -13.83 3.60 23.84
CA SER A 131 -14.18 2.18 23.96
C SER A 131 -15.50 1.90 23.26
N PHE A 132 -15.55 0.84 22.45
CA PHE A 132 -16.78 0.35 21.80
C PHE A 132 -17.37 -0.90 22.49
N GLY A 133 -16.71 -1.37 23.54
CA GLY A 133 -17.06 -2.59 24.25
C GLY A 133 -15.79 -3.35 24.67
N PRO A 134 -15.91 -4.32 25.58
CA PRO A 134 -14.77 -5.09 26.03
C PRO A 134 -14.31 -6.07 24.95
N VAL A 135 -13.00 -6.12 24.72
CA VAL A 135 -12.36 -7.02 23.74
C VAL A 135 -11.43 -8.02 24.42
N HIS A 136 -11.17 -9.13 23.73
CA HIS A 136 -10.12 -10.06 24.10
C HIS A 136 -8.74 -9.38 24.03
N ASN A 137 -7.97 -9.47 25.12
CA ASN A 137 -6.64 -8.87 25.22
C ASN A 137 -5.66 -9.71 26.06
N ARG A 138 -4.39 -9.26 26.15
CA ARG A 138 -3.32 -9.87 26.95
C ARG A 138 -2.87 -8.93 28.09
N PRO A 139 -3.55 -8.93 29.25
CA PRO A 139 -3.22 -8.01 30.34
C PRO A 139 -1.96 -8.42 31.15
N GLY A 140 -0.94 -8.98 30.51
CA GLY A 140 0.36 -9.33 31.09
C GLY A 140 0.27 -10.44 32.15
N THR A 141 0.08 -10.06 33.41
CA THR A 141 0.14 -10.96 34.57
C THR A 141 -1.19 -11.66 34.89
N ARG A 142 -2.31 -11.11 34.42
CA ARG A 142 -3.67 -11.62 34.67
C ARG A 142 -4.30 -12.23 33.41
N PRO A 143 -5.27 -13.16 33.53
CA PRO A 143 -6.01 -13.65 32.37
C PRO A 143 -6.83 -12.52 31.72
N CYS A 144 -7.22 -12.75 30.46
CA CYS A 144 -8.24 -11.95 29.79
C CYS A 144 -9.54 -11.95 30.63
N ARG A 145 -10.41 -10.96 30.42
CA ARG A 145 -11.72 -10.90 31.09
C ARG A 145 -12.62 -12.11 30.76
N CYS A 146 -12.36 -12.84 29.67
CA CYS A 146 -13.00 -14.12 29.38
C CYS A 146 -12.52 -15.29 30.27
N GLY A 147 -11.51 -15.08 31.12
CA GLY A 147 -10.91 -16.12 31.96
C GLY A 147 -9.68 -16.81 31.35
N THR A 148 -9.44 -16.67 30.05
CA THR A 148 -8.35 -17.35 29.33
C THR A 148 -7.07 -16.51 29.27
N ARG A 149 -5.90 -17.14 29.33
CA ARG A 149 -4.62 -16.52 28.94
C ARG A 149 -4.34 -16.77 27.47
N HIS A 150 -4.49 -15.73 26.66
CA HIS A 150 -4.25 -15.80 25.22
C HIS A 150 -2.75 -15.80 24.89
N SER A 151 -2.36 -16.65 23.94
CA SER A 151 -1.05 -16.57 23.27
C SER A 151 -0.96 -15.29 22.42
N GLU A 152 0.22 -14.94 21.91
CA GLU A 152 0.41 -13.74 21.09
C GLU A 152 -0.37 -13.77 19.77
N ASP A 153 -0.50 -14.97 19.19
CA ASP A 153 -1.15 -15.19 17.90
C ASP A 153 -2.58 -15.73 18.05
N ALA A 154 -3.17 -15.63 19.25
CA ALA A 154 -4.54 -16.10 19.49
C ALA A 154 -5.54 -15.33 18.61
N PRO A 155 -6.35 -16.01 17.78
CA PRO A 155 -7.22 -15.37 16.79
C PRO A 155 -8.32 -14.51 17.43
N GLU A 156 -8.64 -14.74 18.70
CA GLU A 156 -9.60 -13.95 19.45
C GLU A 156 -9.06 -12.56 19.81
N LEU A 157 -7.75 -12.31 19.79
CA LEU A 157 -7.22 -11.01 20.21
C LEU A 157 -7.74 -9.86 19.36
N GLY A 158 -8.27 -8.84 20.04
CA GLY A 158 -8.90 -7.68 19.41
C GLY A 158 -10.36 -7.89 19.00
N THR A 159 -10.92 -9.09 19.13
CA THR A 159 -12.35 -9.33 18.90
C THR A 159 -13.17 -9.01 20.15
N PRO A 160 -14.47 -8.70 20.03
CA PRO A 160 -15.34 -8.47 21.18
C PRO A 160 -15.48 -9.71 22.07
N LEU A 161 -15.51 -9.50 23.39
CA LEU A 161 -15.86 -10.57 24.34
C LEU A 161 -17.29 -11.06 24.16
N ASP A 162 -18.19 -10.12 23.85
CA ASP A 162 -19.58 -10.38 23.55
C ASP A 162 -19.92 -9.61 22.26
N PRO A 163 -20.07 -10.32 21.12
CA PRO A 163 -20.42 -9.69 19.86
C PRO A 163 -21.79 -9.02 19.86
N GLU A 164 -22.74 -9.43 20.72
CA GLU A 164 -24.10 -8.88 20.70
C GLU A 164 -24.17 -7.49 21.34
N SER A 165 -23.31 -7.21 22.32
CA SER A 165 -23.27 -5.93 23.03
C SER A 165 -22.18 -4.96 22.55
N TYR A 166 -21.34 -5.36 21.60
CA TYR A 166 -20.28 -4.51 21.05
C TYR A 166 -20.83 -3.44 20.10
N ASP A 167 -20.42 -2.19 20.27
CA ASP A 167 -20.84 -1.06 19.45
C ASP A 167 -20.08 -1.03 18.11
N TYR A 168 -20.44 -1.94 17.21
CA TYR A 168 -19.90 -1.96 15.86
C TYR A 168 -20.21 -0.69 15.07
N ALA A 169 -21.40 -0.12 15.28
CA ALA A 169 -21.81 1.10 14.59
C ALA A 169 -20.91 2.28 14.97
N GLY A 170 -20.67 2.50 16.26
CA GLY A 170 -19.75 3.51 16.76
C GLY A 170 -18.31 3.26 16.30
N ALA A 171 -17.84 2.01 16.28
CA ALA A 171 -16.51 1.67 15.79
C ALA A 171 -16.33 2.03 14.30
N VAL A 172 -17.31 1.70 13.45
CA VAL A 172 -17.28 2.02 12.02
C VAL A 172 -17.37 3.53 11.81
N LEU A 173 -18.30 4.20 12.47
CA LEU A 173 -18.48 5.65 12.34
C LEU A 173 -17.23 6.41 12.79
N TRP A 174 -16.64 6.05 13.94
CA TRP A 174 -15.42 6.68 14.41
C TRP A 174 -14.28 6.55 13.39
N ASN A 175 -14.05 5.34 12.84
CA ASN A 175 -12.99 5.13 11.86
C ASN A 175 -13.25 5.90 10.55
N ASN A 176 -14.50 5.96 10.10
CA ASN A 176 -14.88 6.72 8.90
C ASN A 176 -14.66 8.23 9.07
N HIS A 177 -14.90 8.75 10.29
CA HIS A 177 -14.74 10.17 10.62
C HIS A 177 -13.36 10.53 11.19
N ALA A 178 -12.46 9.58 11.37
CA ALA A 178 -11.14 9.83 11.97
C ALA A 178 -10.28 10.83 11.16
N SER A 179 -10.53 10.96 9.85
CA SER A 179 -9.86 11.96 9.01
C SER A 179 -10.26 13.40 9.34
N ASP A 180 -11.45 13.62 9.91
CA ASP A 180 -11.93 14.95 10.31
C ASP A 180 -11.10 15.54 11.47
N LEU A 181 -10.31 14.73 12.18
CA LEU A 181 -9.35 15.19 13.20
C LEU A 181 -8.21 16.05 12.62
N TRP A 182 -8.04 16.05 11.29
CA TRP A 182 -6.92 16.71 10.59
C TRP A 182 -7.40 17.72 9.53
N ARG A 183 -8.67 18.14 9.60
CA ARG A 183 -9.22 19.22 8.78
C ARG A 183 -8.72 20.60 9.19
#